data_AF-A0AAW0B9B9-F1
#
_entry.id   AF-A0AAW0B9B9-F1
#
_cell.length_a   1.000
_cell.length_b   1.000
_cell.length_c   1.000
_cell.angle_alpha   90.00
_cell.angle_beta   90.00
_cell.angle_gamma   90.00
#
_symmetry.space_group_name_H-M   'P 1'
#
loop_
_entity.id
_entity.type
_entity.pdbx_description
1 polymer ?
#
loop_
_entity_poly.entity_id
_entity_poly.type
_entity_poly.pdbx_seq_one_letter_code
_entity_poly.pdbx_strand_id
1 'polypeptide(L)'
;MSRPATSHITLHLSQAAELLAALQSAFSPPFIHTLSTTATTLADALQNVKQNQDECNKLAEHIPTLLTAIVDLHMKSKPVGTLSTAMLHHVGEFTETLAKIYTYVEAQLGGRTIRHFFRQDDTNIILKACFAGLELAKATFKINVSARVLGDIVQMQSTLDNINDELLELIASVTELGSEANSSVHISSIISDTYDFCCSSGSLSVLPAKPTIFHGREMEVASILKLLQLPSPRIAILGAGGMGKTSLARVILHEGEITACYETRIFVSCDATNNGIDIANNIGSQLGLKPAKDIRKMVVHVLEKGPACLLILDNLETPWEPLESRVMSQLGLLFPSCDLSADHHVTEDALQPLDPDPQPLHSILKHHPPQPWEQPLE
;
A
#
# COMPACT_ATOMS: atom_id res chain seq x y z
N MET A 1 -30.81 14.80 14.52
CA MET A 1 -30.17 13.96 13.48
C MET A 1 -29.15 14.82 12.76
N SER A 2 -27.89 14.74 13.15
CA SER A 2 -26.77 15.20 12.33
C SER A 2 -25.54 14.36 12.73
N ARG A 3 -24.59 14.16 11.79
CA ARG A 3 -23.12 14.13 12.03
C ARG A 3 -22.25 12.86 11.79
N PRO A 4 -22.43 11.97 10.81
CA PRO A 4 -21.28 11.14 10.40
C PRO A 4 -20.09 12.06 10.00
N ALA A 5 -20.31 13.09 9.20
CA ALA A 5 -19.26 14.03 8.76
C ALA A 5 -18.58 14.83 9.90
N THR A 6 -19.33 15.46 10.81
CA THR A 6 -18.73 16.24 11.91
C THR A 6 -17.99 15.33 12.91
N SER A 7 -18.44 14.10 13.14
CA SER A 7 -17.73 13.15 14.00
C SER A 7 -16.37 12.74 13.43
N HIS A 8 -16.28 12.51 12.11
CA HIS A 8 -15.01 12.24 11.44
C HIS A 8 -14.06 13.45 11.48
N ILE A 9 -14.54 14.66 11.17
CA ILE A 9 -13.72 15.87 11.17
C ILE A 9 -13.15 16.14 12.57
N THR A 10 -13.98 16.05 13.60
CA THR A 10 -13.55 16.29 14.99
C THR A 10 -12.56 15.23 15.50
N LEU A 11 -12.74 13.96 15.12
CA LEU A 11 -11.79 12.89 15.41
C LEU A 11 -10.41 13.18 14.77
N HIS A 12 -10.38 13.46 13.47
CA HIS A 12 -9.12 13.74 12.76
C HIS A 12 -8.44 15.01 13.26
N LEU A 13 -9.21 16.04 13.62
CA LEU A 13 -8.68 17.26 14.19
C LEU A 13 -8.03 17.02 15.57
N SER A 14 -8.65 16.19 16.40
CA SER A 14 -8.12 15.80 17.72
C SER A 14 -6.83 15.00 17.57
N GLN A 15 -6.79 14.02 16.67
CA GLN A 15 -5.58 13.25 16.36
C GLN A 15 -4.43 14.13 15.88
N ALA A 16 -4.69 15.09 14.98
CA ALA A 16 -3.67 16.01 14.49
C ALA A 16 -3.16 16.95 15.60
N ALA A 17 -4.03 17.37 16.53
CA ALA A 17 -3.65 18.15 17.70
C ALA A 17 -2.76 17.35 18.66
N GLU A 18 -3.10 16.08 18.94
CA GLU A 18 -2.27 15.18 19.76
C GLU A 18 -0.87 14.99 19.18
N LEU A 19 -0.75 14.84 17.86
CA LEU A 19 0.55 14.75 17.20
C LEU A 19 1.37 16.03 17.40
N LEU A 20 0.76 17.21 17.25
CA LEU A 20 1.42 18.50 17.51
C LEU A 20 1.82 18.64 18.99
N ALA A 21 0.99 18.21 19.93
CA ALA A 21 1.32 18.19 21.35
C ALA A 21 2.53 17.29 21.63
N ALA A 22 2.60 16.10 21.00
CA ALA A 22 3.74 15.21 21.12
C ALA A 22 5.03 15.86 20.58
N LEU A 23 4.94 16.62 19.47
CA LEU A 23 6.07 17.37 18.92
C LEU A 23 6.59 18.46 19.87
N GLN A 24 5.72 19.08 20.67
CA GLN A 24 6.12 20.10 21.64
C GLN A 24 7.15 19.58 22.65
N SER A 25 7.03 18.31 23.05
CA SER A 25 7.97 17.68 23.98
C SER A 25 9.38 17.51 23.40
N ALA A 26 9.47 17.43 22.07
CA ALA A 26 10.72 17.20 21.33
C ALA A 26 11.30 18.50 20.72
N PHE A 27 10.46 19.48 20.41
CA PHE A 27 10.83 20.74 19.74
C PHE A 27 10.04 21.90 20.37
N SER A 28 10.70 22.99 20.78
CA SER A 28 10.03 24.15 21.39
C SER A 28 9.84 25.40 20.52
N PRO A 29 9.33 25.33 19.27
CA PRO A 29 8.79 26.51 18.61
C PRO A 29 7.44 26.94 19.24
N PRO A 30 7.23 28.23 19.54
CA PRO A 30 6.03 28.72 20.25
C PRO A 30 4.71 28.50 19.48
N PHE A 31 4.75 28.36 18.15
CA PHE A 31 3.54 28.16 17.35
C PHE A 31 2.97 26.73 17.47
N ILE A 32 3.78 25.71 17.79
CA ILE A 32 3.29 24.31 17.87
C ILE A 32 2.26 24.20 19.00
N HIS A 33 2.55 24.80 20.15
CA HIS A 33 1.63 24.87 21.28
C HIS A 33 0.31 25.57 20.91
N THR A 34 0.41 26.72 20.23
CA THR A 34 -0.76 27.48 19.80
C THR A 34 -1.62 26.69 18.81
N LEU A 35 -1.02 26.05 17.82
CA LEU A 35 -1.73 25.20 16.86
C LEU A 35 -2.41 24.02 17.55
N SER A 36 -1.69 23.30 18.42
CA SER A 36 -2.23 22.17 19.17
C SER A 36 -3.43 22.57 20.03
N THR A 37 -3.28 23.63 20.82
CA THR A 37 -4.33 24.11 21.73
C THR A 37 -5.55 24.59 20.95
N THR A 38 -5.35 25.39 19.91
CA THR A 38 -6.45 25.94 19.10
C THR A 38 -7.19 24.85 18.32
N ALA A 39 -6.47 23.83 17.82
CA ALA A 39 -7.09 22.69 17.14
C ALA A 39 -7.93 21.84 18.09
N THR A 40 -7.46 21.63 19.33
CA THR A 40 -8.20 20.90 20.37
C THR A 40 -9.49 21.63 20.74
N THR A 41 -9.40 22.93 21.04
CA THR A 41 -10.59 23.73 21.40
C THR A 41 -11.55 23.87 20.23
N LEU A 42 -11.05 23.92 18.99
CA LEU A 42 -11.89 23.92 17.79
C LEU A 42 -12.64 22.60 17.61
N ALA A 43 -12.01 21.45 17.87
CA ALA A 43 -12.67 20.15 17.82
C ALA A 43 -13.84 20.10 18.81
N ASP A 44 -13.64 20.54 20.05
CA ASP A 44 -14.68 20.63 21.08
C ASP A 44 -15.80 21.59 20.69
N ALA A 45 -15.45 22.75 20.13
CA ALA A 45 -16.45 23.73 19.67
C ALA A 45 -17.32 23.14 18.56
N LEU A 46 -16.72 22.49 17.55
CA LEU A 46 -17.43 21.87 16.42
C LEU A 46 -18.44 20.81 16.88
N GLN A 47 -18.11 20.01 17.90
CA GLN A 47 -19.03 19.03 18.48
C GLN A 47 -20.29 19.68 19.08
N ASN A 48 -20.19 20.93 19.53
CA ASN A 48 -21.25 21.65 20.26
C ASN A 48 -21.98 22.72 19.43
N VAL A 49 -21.56 22.97 18.17
CA VAL A 49 -22.20 23.94 17.26
C VAL A 49 -23.68 23.65 17.09
N LYS A 50 -24.52 24.69 17.15
CA LYS A 50 -25.98 24.58 16.96
C LYS A 50 -26.47 25.21 15.66
N GLN A 51 -25.73 26.18 15.12
CA GLN A 51 -26.10 26.97 13.93
C GLN A 51 -25.03 26.85 12.84
N ASN A 52 -25.40 27.03 11.56
CA ASN A 52 -24.46 27.07 10.42
C ASN A 52 -23.46 25.90 10.42
N GLN A 53 -23.95 24.70 10.73
CA GLN A 53 -23.13 23.52 10.96
C GLN A 53 -22.40 23.08 9.68
N ASP A 54 -23.05 23.21 8.52
CA ASP A 54 -22.46 22.84 7.24
C ASP A 54 -21.30 23.76 6.87
N GLU A 55 -21.44 25.07 7.09
CA GLU A 55 -20.36 26.05 6.92
C GLU A 55 -19.20 25.79 7.89
N CYS A 56 -19.50 25.50 9.17
CA CYS A 56 -18.47 25.14 10.15
C CYS A 56 -17.72 23.86 9.75
N ASN A 57 -18.44 22.85 9.26
CA ASN A 57 -17.84 21.62 8.76
C ASN A 57 -16.95 21.88 7.53
N LYS A 58 -17.41 22.69 6.55
CA LYS A 58 -16.63 23.06 5.36
C LYS A 58 -15.33 23.79 5.71
N LEU A 59 -15.39 24.70 6.69
CA LEU A 59 -14.19 25.38 7.19
C LEU A 59 -13.22 24.40 7.86
N ALA A 60 -13.75 23.44 8.64
CA ALA A 60 -12.95 22.50 9.41
C ALA A 60 -12.40 21.31 8.60
N GLU A 61 -13.05 20.95 7.50
CA GLU A 61 -12.77 19.74 6.69
C GLU A 61 -11.29 19.54 6.36
N HIS A 62 -10.58 20.62 6.02
CA HIS A 62 -9.21 20.55 5.52
C HIS A 62 -8.14 20.82 6.58
N ILE A 63 -8.55 21.28 7.77
CA ILE A 63 -7.63 21.66 8.85
C ILE A 63 -6.77 20.48 9.33
N PRO A 64 -7.31 19.26 9.55
CA PRO A 64 -6.51 18.11 9.99
C PRO A 64 -5.35 17.78 9.04
N THR A 65 -5.61 17.82 7.73
CA THR A 65 -4.60 17.56 6.70
C THR A 65 -3.49 18.62 6.71
N LEU A 66 -3.84 19.90 6.92
CA LEU A 66 -2.86 20.99 6.99
C LEU A 66 -2.00 20.89 8.26
N LEU A 67 -2.59 20.55 9.41
CA LEU A 67 -1.85 20.33 10.66
C LEU A 67 -0.88 19.15 10.53
N THR A 68 -1.34 18.04 9.94
CA THR A 68 -0.49 16.86 9.68
C THR A 68 0.64 17.19 8.70
N ALA A 69 0.39 18.02 7.68
CA ALA A 69 1.45 18.50 6.79
C ALA A 69 2.52 19.29 7.55
N ILE A 70 2.14 20.13 8.52
CA ILE A 70 3.09 20.89 9.37
C ILE A 70 3.93 19.96 10.27
N VAL A 71 3.32 18.90 10.81
CA VAL A 71 4.02 17.83 11.57
C VAL A 71 5.07 17.17 10.70
N ASP A 72 4.68 16.74 9.50
CA ASP A 72 5.58 16.17 8.48
C ASP A 72 6.70 17.13 8.09
N LEU A 73 6.37 18.43 7.97
CA LEU A 73 7.33 19.47 7.63
C LEU A 73 8.47 19.56 8.65
N HIS A 74 8.16 19.41 9.94
CA HIS A 74 9.10 19.43 11.07
C HIS A 74 9.90 18.13 11.22
N MET A 75 9.23 16.98 11.13
CA MET A 75 9.87 15.67 11.30
C MET A 75 10.92 15.40 10.22
N LYS A 76 10.66 15.88 9.00
CA LYS A 76 11.52 15.62 7.83
C LYS A 76 12.46 16.78 7.49
N SER A 77 12.52 17.85 8.31
CA SER A 77 13.45 18.95 8.05
C SER A 77 14.91 18.55 8.34
N LYS A 78 15.88 19.22 7.70
CA LYS A 78 17.32 19.06 7.97
C LYS A 78 17.91 20.42 8.38
N PRO A 79 18.39 20.59 9.63
CA PRO A 79 18.24 19.67 10.76
C PRO A 79 16.77 19.45 11.19
N VAL A 80 16.51 18.36 11.90
CA VAL A 80 15.15 17.98 12.34
C VAL A 80 14.61 19.05 13.28
N GLY A 81 13.37 19.48 13.07
CA GLY A 81 12.73 20.54 13.86
C GLY A 81 13.08 21.97 13.47
N THR A 82 13.89 22.21 12.44
CA THR A 82 14.18 23.56 11.94
C THR A 82 13.48 23.86 10.63
N LEU A 83 12.56 24.82 10.65
CA LEU A 83 11.90 25.37 9.46
C LEU A 83 12.61 26.62 8.95
N SER A 84 12.56 26.86 7.64
CA SER A 84 13.03 28.13 7.06
C SER A 84 12.19 29.31 7.55
N THR A 85 12.77 30.51 7.57
CA THR A 85 12.07 31.75 7.95
C THR A 85 10.83 32.02 7.11
N ALA A 86 10.89 31.73 5.81
CA ALA A 86 9.74 31.81 4.91
C ALA A 86 8.62 30.81 5.30
N MET A 87 8.98 29.59 5.69
CA MET A 87 8.00 28.60 6.13
C MET A 87 7.37 28.98 7.48
N LEU A 88 8.17 29.50 8.41
CA LEU A 88 7.68 29.98 9.71
C LEU A 88 6.66 31.11 9.55
N HIS A 89 6.87 32.01 8.59
CA HIS A 89 5.90 33.04 8.24
C HIS A 89 4.55 32.42 7.84
N HIS A 90 4.55 31.46 6.93
CA HIS A 90 3.32 30.80 6.47
C HIS A 90 2.64 29.95 7.55
N VAL A 91 3.42 29.32 8.44
CA VAL A 91 2.86 28.65 9.63
C VAL A 91 2.21 29.67 10.57
N GLY A 92 2.79 30.86 10.72
CA GLY A 92 2.19 31.98 11.45
C GLY A 92 0.87 32.44 10.86
N GLU A 93 0.81 32.69 9.55
CA GLU A 93 -0.42 33.07 8.83
C GLU A 93 -1.53 32.01 8.97
N PHE A 94 -1.15 30.73 8.92
CA PHE A 94 -2.08 29.63 9.15
C PHE A 94 -2.57 29.59 10.60
N THR A 95 -1.70 29.85 11.58
CA THR A 95 -2.07 29.91 13.00
C THR A 95 -3.10 31.04 13.25
N GLU A 96 -2.90 32.21 12.64
CA GLU A 96 -3.87 33.31 12.71
C GLU A 96 -5.20 32.96 12.04
N THR A 97 -5.14 32.28 10.89
CA THR A 97 -6.33 31.79 10.19
C THR A 97 -7.11 30.80 11.05
N LEU A 98 -6.43 29.87 11.73
CA LEU A 98 -7.05 28.90 12.62
C LEU A 98 -7.75 29.57 13.81
N ALA A 99 -7.13 30.61 14.39
CA ALA A 99 -7.75 31.40 15.45
C ALA A 99 -9.03 32.13 14.98
N LYS A 100 -9.03 32.69 13.75
CA LYS A 100 -10.23 33.32 13.16
C LYS A 100 -11.36 32.30 12.95
N ILE A 101 -11.01 31.10 12.50
CA ILE A 101 -11.98 30.00 12.34
C ILE A 101 -12.58 29.60 13.69
N TYR A 102 -11.75 29.45 14.73
CA TYR A 102 -12.23 29.18 16.08
C TYR A 102 -13.23 30.24 16.55
N THR A 103 -12.89 31.53 16.45
CA THR A 103 -13.78 32.63 16.83
C THR A 103 -15.12 32.59 16.07
N TYR A 104 -15.08 32.26 14.77
CA TYR A 104 -16.30 32.10 13.97
C TYR A 104 -17.16 30.93 14.46
N VAL A 105 -16.56 29.77 14.69
CA VAL A 105 -17.25 28.54 15.15
C VAL A 105 -17.83 28.72 16.55
N GLU A 106 -17.07 29.36 17.45
CA GLU A 106 -17.51 29.69 18.81
C GLU A 106 -18.76 30.59 18.80
N ALA A 107 -18.82 31.55 17.87
CA ALA A 107 -20.01 32.39 17.69
C ALA A 107 -21.26 31.59 17.27
N GLN A 108 -21.11 30.39 16.68
CA GLN A 108 -22.21 29.52 16.27
C GLN A 108 -22.73 28.58 17.38
N LEU A 109 -22.14 28.62 18.60
CA LEU A 109 -22.56 27.80 19.75
C LEU A 109 -23.91 28.25 20.35
N GLY A 110 -24.38 29.46 20.02
CA GLY A 110 -25.73 29.95 20.37
C GLY A 110 -25.85 30.77 21.66
N GLY A 111 -24.75 31.35 22.15
CA GLY A 111 -24.79 32.31 23.27
C GLY A 111 -25.42 33.65 22.85
N ARG A 112 -26.42 34.14 23.62
CA ARG A 112 -27.12 35.43 23.36
C ARG A 112 -26.18 36.64 23.30
N THR A 113 -25.01 36.56 23.95
CA THR A 113 -24.04 37.66 24.07
C THR A 113 -23.20 37.89 22.82
N ILE A 114 -22.92 36.86 22.01
CA ILE A 114 -21.98 36.94 20.87
C ILE A 114 -22.67 37.47 19.61
N ARG A 115 -23.99 37.28 19.48
CA ARG A 115 -24.79 37.79 18.36
C ARG A 115 -24.79 39.32 18.23
N HIS A 116 -24.60 40.03 19.34
CA HIS A 116 -24.50 41.50 19.31
C HIS A 116 -23.11 42.00 18.96
N PHE A 117 -22.09 41.13 18.95
CA PHE A 117 -20.71 41.49 18.66
C PHE A 117 -20.36 41.41 17.18
N PHE A 118 -21.10 40.61 16.39
CA PHE A 118 -20.90 40.49 14.94
C PHE A 118 -22.12 41.02 14.18
N ARG A 119 -21.96 42.11 13.42
CA ARG A 119 -22.94 42.42 12.37
C ARG A 119 -22.86 41.34 11.29
N GLN A 120 -23.97 41.12 10.59
CA GLN A 120 -24.05 40.11 9.54
C GLN A 120 -23.00 40.34 8.42
N ASP A 121 -22.66 41.61 8.17
CA ASP A 121 -21.59 41.99 7.25
C ASP A 121 -20.19 41.59 7.76
N ASP A 122 -19.91 41.77 9.05
CA ASP A 122 -18.63 41.40 9.68
C ASP A 122 -18.41 39.87 9.65
N THR A 123 -19.50 39.12 9.82
CA THR A 123 -19.48 37.65 9.79
C THR A 123 -19.07 37.12 8.41
N ASN A 124 -19.58 37.72 7.34
CA ASN A 124 -19.22 37.36 5.97
C ASN A 124 -17.78 37.73 5.63
N ILE A 125 -17.28 38.87 6.14
CA ILE A 125 -15.89 39.29 5.94
C ILE A 125 -14.94 38.27 6.59
N ILE A 126 -15.21 37.88 7.83
CA ILE A 126 -14.40 36.89 8.56
C ILE A 126 -14.43 35.54 7.86
N LEU A 127 -15.60 35.10 7.42
CA LEU A 127 -15.75 33.83 6.72
C LEU A 127 -14.95 33.82 5.41
N LYS A 128 -15.01 34.89 4.61
CA LYS A 128 -14.17 35.04 3.40
C LYS A 128 -12.68 35.02 3.72
N ALA A 129 -12.27 35.72 4.77
CA ALA A 129 -10.88 35.73 5.22
C ALA A 129 -10.41 34.33 5.66
N CYS A 130 -11.26 33.57 6.35
CA CYS A 130 -10.97 32.19 6.76
C CYS A 130 -10.74 31.27 5.56
N PHE A 131 -11.66 31.28 4.58
CA PHE A 131 -11.49 30.48 3.36
C PHE A 131 -10.25 30.87 2.56
N ALA A 132 -9.98 32.18 2.41
CA ALA A 132 -8.79 32.66 1.73
C ALA A 132 -7.49 32.20 2.43
N GLY A 133 -7.45 32.28 3.76
CA GLY A 133 -6.32 31.81 4.55
C GLY A 133 -6.10 30.29 4.43
N LEU A 134 -7.18 29.50 4.41
CA LEU A 134 -7.10 28.05 4.20
C LEU A 134 -6.58 27.70 2.80
N GLU A 135 -7.04 28.37 1.76
CA GLU A 135 -6.56 28.13 0.40
C GLU A 135 -5.09 28.52 0.21
N LEU A 136 -4.66 29.62 0.83
CA LEU A 136 -3.24 30.00 0.88
C LEU A 136 -2.40 28.92 1.58
N ALA A 137 -2.85 28.46 2.76
CA ALA A 137 -2.15 27.41 3.51
C ALA A 137 -2.07 26.09 2.72
N LYS A 138 -3.16 25.70 2.04
CA LYS A 138 -3.18 24.53 1.14
C LYS A 138 -2.16 24.67 0.02
N ALA A 139 -2.15 25.79 -0.69
CA ALA A 139 -1.21 26.01 -1.79
C ALA A 139 0.24 25.91 -1.28
N THR A 140 0.56 26.60 -0.19
CA THR A 140 1.91 26.63 0.38
C THR A 140 2.36 25.26 0.88
N PHE A 141 1.57 24.57 1.70
CA PHE A 141 2.01 23.30 2.28
C PHE A 141 1.96 22.15 1.26
N LYS A 142 1.03 22.16 0.28
CA LYS A 142 1.00 21.18 -0.81
C LYS A 142 2.22 21.30 -1.74
N ILE A 143 2.63 22.52 -2.09
CA ILE A 143 3.85 22.75 -2.90
C ILE A 143 5.09 22.22 -2.19
N ASN A 144 5.17 22.39 -0.86
CA ASN A 144 6.31 21.91 -0.09
C ASN A 144 6.38 20.39 0.03
N VAL A 145 5.24 19.69 0.11
CA VAL A 145 5.22 18.23 0.05
C VAL A 145 5.71 17.75 -1.33
N SER A 146 5.22 18.33 -2.43
CA SER A 146 5.65 17.94 -3.78
C SER A 146 7.12 18.26 -4.08
N ALA A 147 7.62 19.43 -3.65
CA ALA A 147 9.02 19.79 -3.81
C ALA A 147 9.96 18.87 -3.01
N ARG A 148 9.50 18.37 -1.85
CA ARG A 148 10.25 17.40 -1.03
C ARG A 148 10.26 16.01 -1.64
N VAL A 149 9.13 15.52 -2.17
CA VAL A 149 9.09 14.26 -2.93
C VAL A 149 10.07 14.28 -4.10
N LEU A 150 10.17 15.40 -4.82
CA LEU A 150 11.18 15.57 -5.87
C LEU A 150 12.61 15.52 -5.32
N GLY A 151 12.87 16.13 -4.16
CA GLY A 151 14.16 16.04 -3.48
C GLY A 151 14.53 14.61 -3.06
N ASP A 152 13.57 13.85 -2.53
CA ASP A 152 13.76 12.45 -2.16
C ASP A 152 14.06 11.57 -3.39
N ILE A 153 13.36 11.82 -4.51
CA ILE A 153 13.62 11.14 -5.79
C ILE A 153 15.04 11.43 -6.28
N VAL A 154 15.49 12.69 -6.23
CA VAL A 154 16.85 13.09 -6.65
C VAL A 154 17.92 12.47 -5.74
N GLN A 155 17.69 12.44 -4.43
CA GLN A 155 18.61 11.79 -3.48
C GLN A 155 18.67 10.27 -3.70
N MET A 156 17.53 9.65 -4.05
CA MET A 156 17.48 8.23 -4.37
C MET A 156 18.23 7.92 -5.67
N GLN A 157 18.14 8.79 -6.68
CA GLN A 157 18.93 8.68 -7.91
C GLN A 157 20.44 8.77 -7.64
N SER A 158 20.89 9.75 -6.84
CA SER A 158 22.32 9.84 -6.50
C SER A 158 22.84 8.63 -5.73
N THR A 159 21.98 8.00 -4.92
CA THR A 159 22.34 6.78 -4.18
C THR A 159 22.48 5.59 -5.14
N LEU A 160 21.61 5.49 -6.15
CA LEU A 160 21.74 4.48 -7.20
C LEU A 160 23.02 4.67 -8.02
N ASP A 161 23.37 5.91 -8.37
CA ASP A 161 24.59 6.22 -9.11
C ASP A 161 25.83 5.81 -8.30
N ASN A 162 25.88 6.14 -7.01
CA ASN A 162 26.98 5.72 -6.12
C ASN A 162 27.10 4.20 -6.02
N ILE A 163 25.98 3.48 -5.87
CA ILE A 163 25.99 2.00 -5.83
C ILE A 163 26.49 1.43 -7.16
N ASN A 164 26.09 2.04 -8.28
CA ASN A 164 26.52 1.59 -9.60
C ASN A 164 28.03 1.83 -9.81
N ASP A 165 28.56 2.95 -9.34
CA ASP A 165 30.00 3.23 -9.38
C ASP A 165 30.80 2.25 -8.50
N GLU A 166 30.31 1.96 -7.29
CA GLU A 166 30.93 0.99 -6.38
C GLU A 166 30.91 -0.44 -6.96
N LEU A 167 29.81 -0.82 -7.63
CA LEU A 167 29.73 -2.10 -8.35
C LEU A 167 30.70 -2.16 -9.54
N LEU A 168 30.86 -1.07 -10.29
CA LEU A 168 31.80 -1.01 -11.41
C LEU A 168 33.25 -1.14 -10.92
N GLU A 169 33.58 -0.53 -9.78
CA GLU A 169 34.90 -0.67 -9.14
C GLU A 169 35.16 -2.11 -8.67
N LEU A 170 34.17 -2.75 -8.05
CA LEU A 170 34.26 -4.16 -7.66
C LEU A 170 34.44 -5.08 -8.89
N ILE A 171 33.67 -4.86 -9.97
CA ILE A 171 33.80 -5.64 -11.21
C ILE A 171 35.21 -5.45 -11.79
N ALA A 172 35.72 -4.22 -11.83
CA ALA A 172 37.06 -3.93 -12.33
C ALA A 172 38.13 -4.70 -11.54
N SER A 173 38.04 -4.69 -10.21
CA SER A 173 38.96 -5.44 -9.34
C SER A 173 38.93 -6.96 -9.56
N VAL A 174 37.73 -7.54 -9.77
CA VAL A 174 37.57 -8.97 -10.06
C VAL A 174 38.13 -9.32 -11.44
N THR A 175 37.93 -8.46 -12.45
CA THR A 175 38.50 -8.67 -13.79
C THR A 175 40.02 -8.55 -13.82
N GLU A 176 40.61 -7.68 -13.01
CA GLU A 176 42.06 -7.53 -12.92
C GLU A 176 42.70 -8.78 -12.27
N LEU A 177 42.12 -9.29 -11.18
CA LEU A 177 42.50 -10.58 -10.56
C LEU A 177 42.35 -11.77 -11.52
N GLY A 178 41.34 -11.74 -12.39
CA GLY A 178 41.13 -12.78 -13.41
C GLY A 178 42.16 -12.76 -14.55
N SER A 179 42.80 -11.61 -14.80
CA SER A 179 43.79 -11.46 -15.87
C SER A 179 45.18 -11.99 -15.52
N GLU A 180 45.52 -12.07 -14.23
CA GLU A 180 46.78 -12.64 -13.74
C GLU A 180 46.72 -14.18 -13.56
N ALA A 181 45.52 -14.76 -13.48
CA ALA A 181 45.30 -16.20 -13.29
C ALA A 181 44.83 -16.88 -14.59
N ASN A 182 45.76 -17.18 -15.50
CA ASN A 182 45.53 -18.02 -16.70
C ASN A 182 45.28 -19.51 -16.36
N SER A 183 44.45 -19.81 -15.37
CA SER A 183 43.99 -21.17 -15.06
C SER A 183 42.50 -21.13 -14.76
N SER A 184 41.72 -21.46 -15.78
CA SER A 184 40.25 -21.43 -15.84
C SER A 184 39.52 -22.24 -14.75
N VAL A 185 40.25 -22.95 -13.89
CA VAL A 185 39.72 -23.82 -12.84
C VAL A 185 39.48 -23.08 -11.52
N HIS A 186 40.16 -21.95 -11.26
CA HIS A 186 40.00 -21.20 -9.99
C HIS A 186 38.92 -20.12 -10.03
N ILE A 187 38.63 -19.53 -11.20
CA ILE A 187 37.61 -18.48 -11.32
C ILE A 187 36.19 -19.03 -11.10
N SER A 188 35.90 -20.25 -11.56
CA SER A 188 34.61 -20.90 -11.30
C SER A 188 34.40 -21.19 -9.82
N SER A 189 35.46 -21.58 -9.09
CA SER A 189 35.41 -21.77 -7.63
C SER A 189 35.12 -20.46 -6.92
N ILE A 190 35.86 -19.39 -7.24
CA ILE A 190 35.67 -18.08 -6.58
C ILE A 190 34.28 -17.52 -6.87
N ILE A 191 33.79 -17.62 -8.11
CA ILE A 191 32.43 -17.19 -8.47
C ILE A 191 31.38 -18.02 -7.74
N SER A 192 31.57 -19.34 -7.61
CA SER A 192 30.66 -20.23 -6.86
C SER A 192 30.67 -19.92 -5.37
N ASP A 193 31.85 -19.73 -4.78
CA ASP A 193 32.01 -19.40 -3.35
C ASP A 193 31.43 -18.01 -3.04
N THR A 194 31.52 -17.06 -3.99
CA THR A 194 30.90 -15.74 -3.88
C THR A 194 29.39 -15.80 -4.11
N TYR A 195 28.90 -16.66 -5.00
CA TYR A 195 27.47 -16.93 -5.18
C TYR A 195 26.86 -17.57 -3.93
N ASP A 196 27.54 -18.55 -3.32
CA ASP A 196 27.11 -19.16 -2.06
C ASP A 196 27.14 -18.16 -0.91
N PHE A 197 28.11 -17.25 -0.86
CA PHE A 197 28.15 -16.17 0.14
C PHE A 197 27.01 -15.16 -0.03
N CYS A 198 26.66 -14.78 -1.26
CA CYS A 198 25.52 -13.91 -1.56
C CYS A 198 24.16 -14.61 -1.35
N CYS A 199 24.05 -15.91 -1.61
CA CYS A 199 22.85 -16.70 -1.31
C CYS A 199 22.67 -16.96 0.19
N SER A 200 23.77 -16.97 0.96
CA SER A 200 23.76 -17.03 2.43
C SER A 200 23.33 -15.70 3.08
N SER A 201 23.44 -14.60 2.34
CA SER A 201 22.93 -13.28 2.73
C SER A 201 21.64 -13.02 1.96
N GLY A 202 20.59 -13.71 2.37
CA GLY A 202 19.31 -13.85 1.65
C GLY A 202 18.83 -12.60 0.91
N SER A 203 18.30 -12.83 -0.29
CA SER A 203 17.52 -11.84 -1.01
C SER A 203 16.51 -11.22 -0.03
N LEU A 204 16.57 -9.91 0.15
CA LEU A 204 15.60 -9.18 0.94
C LEU A 204 14.27 -9.15 0.15
N SER A 205 13.57 -10.28 0.10
CA SER A 205 12.15 -10.30 -0.21
C SER A 205 11.46 -9.56 0.94
N VAL A 206 11.17 -8.28 0.75
CA VAL A 206 10.45 -7.47 1.74
C VAL A 206 9.01 -7.94 1.75
N LEU A 207 8.70 -8.93 2.59
CA LEU A 207 7.34 -9.38 2.82
C LEU A 207 6.50 -8.21 3.34
N PRO A 208 5.23 -8.07 2.90
CA PRO A 208 4.34 -7.05 3.46
C PRO A 208 4.15 -7.32 4.96
N ALA A 209 4.11 -6.26 5.77
CA ALA A 209 3.95 -6.40 7.22
C ALA A 209 2.68 -7.18 7.61
N LYS A 210 2.72 -7.93 8.72
CA LYS A 210 1.50 -8.54 9.29
C LYS A 210 0.53 -7.41 9.71
N PRO A 211 -0.77 -7.47 9.36
CA PRO A 211 -1.76 -6.51 9.86
C PRO A 211 -1.78 -6.49 11.39
N THR A 212 -1.79 -5.30 11.99
CA THR A 212 -1.80 -5.14 13.47
C THR A 212 -3.16 -5.45 14.09
N ILE A 213 -4.23 -5.28 13.33
CA ILE A 213 -5.60 -5.58 13.73
C ILE A 213 -6.16 -6.60 12.73
N PHE A 214 -6.41 -7.82 13.20
CA PHE A 214 -6.98 -8.90 12.40
C PHE A 214 -7.75 -9.86 13.31
N HIS A 215 -9.08 -9.87 13.19
CA HIS A 215 -9.99 -10.68 14.00
C HIS A 215 -11.19 -11.15 13.16
N GLY A 216 -11.82 -12.25 13.56
CA GLY A 216 -13.07 -12.75 12.97
C GLY A 216 -12.88 -13.50 11.66
N ARG A 217 -11.65 -13.91 11.35
CA ARG A 217 -11.26 -14.69 10.16
C ARG A 217 -10.39 -15.90 10.52
N GLU A 218 -10.43 -16.32 11.77
CA GLU A 218 -9.58 -17.39 12.31
C GLU A 218 -9.91 -18.74 11.67
N MET A 219 -11.17 -18.97 11.29
CA MET A 219 -11.58 -20.19 10.59
C MET A 219 -11.04 -20.25 9.16
N GLU A 220 -11.03 -19.14 8.45
CA GLU A 220 -10.46 -19.03 7.11
C GLU A 220 -8.95 -19.22 7.14
N VAL A 221 -8.27 -18.65 8.15
CA VAL A 221 -6.84 -18.91 8.38
C VAL A 221 -6.59 -20.40 8.55
N ALA A 222 -7.28 -21.06 9.48
CA ALA A 222 -7.13 -22.49 9.71
C ALA A 222 -7.43 -23.34 8.45
N SER A 223 -8.44 -22.94 7.68
CA SER A 223 -8.82 -23.62 6.43
C SER A 223 -7.73 -23.49 5.37
N ILE A 224 -7.18 -22.29 5.18
CA ILE A 224 -6.09 -22.06 4.23
C ILE A 224 -4.83 -22.81 4.65
N LEU A 225 -4.45 -22.78 5.93
CA LEU A 225 -3.30 -23.53 6.43
C LEU A 225 -3.44 -25.04 6.16
N LYS A 226 -4.63 -25.59 6.38
CA LYS A 226 -4.92 -27.00 6.07
C LYS A 226 -4.82 -27.30 4.57
N LEU A 227 -5.35 -26.41 3.72
CA LEU A 227 -5.26 -26.58 2.25
C LEU A 227 -3.82 -26.47 1.75
N LEU A 228 -2.98 -25.64 2.38
CA LEU A 228 -1.57 -25.50 2.02
C LEU A 228 -0.73 -26.76 2.33
N GLN A 229 -1.25 -27.70 3.13
CA GLN A 229 -0.61 -29.00 3.37
C GLN A 229 -0.82 -30.00 2.22
N LEU A 230 -1.70 -29.72 1.27
CA LEU A 230 -1.92 -30.56 0.09
C LEU A 230 -0.75 -30.42 -0.91
N PRO A 231 -0.49 -31.43 -1.76
CA PRO A 231 0.53 -31.32 -2.80
C PRO A 231 0.13 -30.26 -3.84
N SER A 232 1.05 -29.32 -4.12
CA SER A 232 0.89 -28.25 -5.12
C SER A 232 -0.43 -27.46 -5.01
N PRO A 233 -0.74 -26.88 -3.83
CA PRO A 233 -2.04 -26.29 -3.56
C PRO A 233 -2.21 -24.99 -4.35
N ARG A 234 -3.41 -24.80 -4.92
CA ARG A 234 -3.81 -23.55 -5.60
C ARG A 234 -5.09 -23.05 -4.94
N ILE A 235 -4.99 -21.90 -4.27
CA ILE A 235 -6.07 -21.36 -3.43
C ILE A 235 -6.44 -19.98 -3.96
N ALA A 236 -7.73 -19.78 -4.24
CA ALA A 236 -8.28 -18.47 -4.59
C ALA A 236 -9.03 -17.89 -3.39
N ILE A 237 -8.64 -16.68 -2.95
CA ILE A 237 -9.37 -15.94 -1.91
C ILE A 237 -10.33 -14.98 -2.62
N LEU A 238 -11.62 -15.31 -2.60
CA LEU A 238 -12.67 -14.56 -3.30
C LEU A 238 -13.58 -13.82 -2.32
N GLY A 239 -14.21 -12.74 -2.80
CA GLY A 239 -15.15 -11.95 -2.02
C GLY A 239 -15.23 -10.50 -2.46
N ALA A 240 -16.24 -9.77 -1.96
CA ALA A 240 -16.46 -8.37 -2.29
C ALA A 240 -15.26 -7.47 -1.90
N GLY A 241 -15.25 -6.26 -2.46
CA GLY A 241 -14.30 -5.21 -2.08
C GLY A 241 -14.41 -4.88 -0.58
N GLY A 242 -13.28 -4.61 0.07
CA GLY A 242 -13.24 -4.26 1.50
C GLY A 242 -13.39 -5.44 2.47
N MET A 243 -13.57 -6.68 2.01
CA MET A 243 -13.74 -7.87 2.88
C MET A 243 -12.46 -8.35 3.59
N GLY A 244 -11.33 -7.66 3.40
CA GLY A 244 -10.05 -7.99 4.05
C GLY A 244 -9.27 -9.15 3.40
N LYS A 245 -9.50 -9.46 2.11
CA LYS A 245 -8.82 -10.56 1.39
C LYS A 245 -7.29 -10.43 1.40
N THR A 246 -6.79 -9.25 1.02
CA THR A 246 -5.36 -8.93 1.07
C THR A 246 -4.82 -9.01 2.50
N SER A 247 -5.59 -8.58 3.50
CA SER A 247 -5.20 -8.71 4.91
C SER A 247 -5.08 -10.16 5.35
N LEU A 248 -6.02 -11.01 4.95
CA LEU A 248 -5.97 -12.47 5.20
C LEU A 248 -4.73 -13.10 4.55
N ALA A 249 -4.47 -12.81 3.27
CA ALA A 249 -3.29 -13.30 2.57
C ALA A 249 -1.98 -12.88 3.27
N ARG A 250 -1.91 -11.62 3.75
CA ARG A 250 -0.78 -11.13 4.53
C ARG A 250 -0.62 -11.85 5.86
N VAL A 251 -1.71 -12.19 6.55
CA VAL A 251 -1.63 -12.96 7.80
C VAL A 251 -1.02 -14.34 7.56
N ILE A 252 -1.48 -15.05 6.53
CA ILE A 252 -0.98 -16.39 6.16
C ILE A 252 0.54 -16.40 5.95
N LEU A 253 1.11 -15.38 5.32
CA LEU A 253 2.58 -15.27 5.10
C LEU A 253 3.40 -15.34 6.39
N HIS A 254 2.81 -14.90 7.50
CA HIS A 254 3.48 -14.78 8.80
C HIS A 254 3.03 -15.86 9.81
N GLU A 255 2.23 -16.83 9.39
CA GLU A 255 1.83 -17.94 10.26
C GLU A 255 3.00 -18.90 10.48
N GLY A 256 3.16 -19.37 11.72
CA GLY A 256 4.32 -20.16 12.13
C GLY A 256 4.50 -21.42 11.28
N GLU A 257 3.41 -22.12 10.98
CA GLU A 257 3.39 -23.31 10.11
C GLU A 257 3.92 -23.00 8.70
N ILE A 258 3.53 -21.84 8.15
CA ILE A 258 3.98 -21.40 6.81
C ILE A 258 5.46 -21.03 6.83
N THR A 259 5.91 -20.34 7.87
CA THR A 259 7.32 -19.98 8.02
C THR A 259 8.24 -21.20 8.16
N ALA A 260 7.71 -22.32 8.66
CA ALA A 260 8.43 -23.57 8.83
C ALA A 260 8.44 -24.43 7.54
N CYS A 261 7.37 -24.40 6.75
CA CYS A 261 7.23 -25.23 5.55
C CYS A 261 7.73 -24.55 4.26
N TYR A 262 7.69 -23.22 4.18
CA TYR A 262 8.04 -22.47 2.98
C TYR A 262 9.21 -21.54 3.25
N GLU A 263 10.40 -21.98 2.85
CA GLU A 263 11.64 -21.20 2.97
C GLU A 263 11.55 -19.91 2.15
N THR A 264 11.00 -20.00 0.94
CA THR A 264 10.77 -18.83 0.09
C THR A 264 9.29 -18.42 0.16
N ARG A 265 9.05 -17.13 0.41
CA ARG A 265 7.71 -16.55 0.45
C ARG A 265 7.71 -15.28 -0.37
N ILE A 266 6.79 -15.18 -1.32
CA ILE A 266 6.76 -14.12 -2.32
C ILE A 266 5.36 -13.51 -2.33
N PHE A 267 5.30 -12.19 -2.29
CA PHE A 267 4.04 -11.45 -2.39
C PHE A 267 4.13 -10.46 -3.55
N VAL A 268 3.28 -10.63 -4.56
CA VAL A 268 3.22 -9.75 -5.73
C VAL A 268 1.85 -9.08 -5.77
N SER A 269 1.83 -7.75 -5.69
CA SER A 269 0.63 -6.97 -6.05
C SER A 269 0.54 -6.85 -7.58
N CYS A 270 -0.61 -7.23 -8.13
CA CYS A 270 -0.91 -7.17 -9.55
C CYS A 270 -1.65 -5.87 -9.96
N ASP A 271 -1.83 -4.92 -9.05
CA ASP A 271 -2.54 -3.65 -9.30
C ASP A 271 -1.98 -2.83 -10.48
N ALA A 272 -0.66 -2.92 -10.69
CA ALA A 272 0.06 -2.19 -11.73
C ALA A 272 0.48 -3.07 -12.91
N THR A 273 0.06 -4.34 -12.94
CA THR A 273 0.43 -5.29 -14.00
C THR A 273 -0.66 -5.38 -15.06
N ASN A 274 -0.28 -5.29 -16.34
CA ASN A 274 -1.24 -5.26 -17.44
C ASN A 274 -1.24 -6.55 -18.27
N ASN A 275 -0.26 -7.43 -18.07
CA ASN A 275 -0.13 -8.68 -18.80
C ASN A 275 0.72 -9.70 -18.01
N GLY A 276 0.72 -10.97 -18.44
CA GLY A 276 1.46 -12.04 -17.77
C GLY A 276 2.99 -11.93 -17.83
N ILE A 277 3.56 -11.09 -18.70
CA ILE A 277 5.01 -10.83 -18.74
C ILE A 277 5.39 -9.90 -17.59
N ASP A 278 4.58 -8.88 -17.30
CA ASP A 278 4.79 -7.97 -16.17
C ASP A 278 4.75 -8.73 -14.84
N ILE A 279 3.79 -9.65 -14.68
CA ILE A 279 3.71 -10.54 -13.51
C ILE A 279 4.98 -11.38 -13.38
N ALA A 280 5.43 -12.00 -14.47
CA ALA A 280 6.65 -12.82 -14.46
C ALA A 280 7.92 -12.01 -14.16
N ASN A 281 8.01 -10.76 -14.63
CA ASN A 281 9.09 -9.86 -14.27
C ASN A 281 9.07 -9.51 -12.77
N ASN A 282 7.89 -9.27 -12.19
CA ASN A 282 7.74 -8.97 -10.76
C ASN A 282 8.08 -10.18 -9.87
N ILE A 283 7.69 -11.39 -10.29
CA ILE A 283 8.12 -12.62 -9.59
C ILE A 283 9.63 -12.81 -9.76
N GLY A 284 10.13 -12.64 -10.98
CA GLY A 284 11.55 -12.78 -11.30
C GLY A 284 12.44 -11.85 -10.49
N SER A 285 12.06 -10.59 -10.32
CA SER A 285 12.83 -9.64 -9.50
C SER A 285 12.89 -10.05 -8.03
N GLN A 286 11.81 -10.60 -7.45
CA GLN A 286 11.83 -11.13 -6.08
C GLN A 286 12.66 -12.41 -5.94
N LEU A 287 12.80 -13.17 -7.02
CA LEU A 287 13.70 -14.33 -7.11
C LEU A 287 15.15 -13.97 -7.49
N GLY A 288 15.48 -12.67 -7.63
CA GLY A 288 16.81 -12.23 -8.06
C GLY A 288 17.14 -12.47 -9.54
N LEU A 289 16.13 -12.76 -10.36
CA LEU A 289 16.29 -12.97 -11.80
C LEU A 289 16.36 -11.64 -12.54
N LYS A 290 17.29 -11.56 -13.50
CA LYS A 290 17.38 -10.42 -14.42
C LYS A 290 16.29 -10.50 -15.50
N PRO A 291 15.77 -9.36 -15.97
CA PRO A 291 14.83 -9.35 -17.09
C PRO A 291 15.42 -10.07 -18.31
N ALA A 292 14.65 -10.98 -18.89
CA ALA A 292 15.07 -11.80 -20.02
C ALA A 292 13.89 -12.07 -20.96
N LYS A 293 14.19 -12.34 -22.24
CA LYS A 293 13.17 -12.67 -23.25
C LYS A 293 12.32 -13.89 -22.85
N ASP A 294 12.92 -14.84 -22.14
CA ASP A 294 12.27 -16.06 -21.64
C ASP A 294 12.03 -16.03 -20.12
N ILE A 295 11.87 -14.84 -19.50
CA ILE A 295 11.71 -14.67 -18.04
C ILE A 295 10.65 -15.60 -17.44
N ARG A 296 9.52 -15.84 -18.13
CA ARG A 296 8.48 -16.78 -17.71
C ARG A 296 9.01 -18.19 -17.49
N LYS A 297 9.79 -18.71 -18.43
CA LYS A 297 10.37 -20.06 -18.33
C LYS A 297 11.39 -20.12 -17.19
N MET A 298 12.17 -19.06 -17.01
CA MET A 298 13.15 -18.99 -15.93
C MET A 298 12.46 -18.98 -14.56
N VAL A 299 11.40 -18.18 -14.39
CA VAL A 299 10.61 -18.15 -13.16
C VAL A 299 10.01 -19.52 -12.85
N VAL A 300 9.36 -20.16 -13.82
CA VAL A 300 8.78 -21.51 -13.64
C VAL A 300 9.88 -22.51 -13.25
N HIS A 301 11.01 -22.48 -13.95
CA HIS A 301 12.12 -23.38 -13.66
C HIS A 301 12.65 -23.21 -12.22
N VAL A 302 12.80 -21.98 -11.75
CA VAL A 302 13.23 -21.69 -10.38
C VAL A 302 12.19 -22.13 -9.36
N LEU A 303 10.90 -21.89 -9.61
CA LEU A 303 9.83 -22.31 -8.70
C LEU A 303 9.67 -23.84 -8.64
N GLU A 304 9.95 -24.56 -9.73
CA GLU A 304 9.87 -26.04 -9.78
C GLU A 304 11.09 -26.74 -9.19
N LYS A 305 12.29 -26.14 -9.31
CA LYS A 305 13.56 -26.75 -8.89
C LYS A 305 14.13 -26.18 -7.60
N GLY A 306 13.64 -25.01 -7.20
CA GLY A 306 14.07 -24.30 -6.00
C GLY A 306 13.46 -24.88 -4.71
N PRO A 307 13.76 -24.24 -3.57
CA PRO A 307 13.18 -24.60 -2.30
C PRO A 307 11.66 -24.37 -2.29
N ALA A 308 10.96 -24.96 -1.32
CA ALA A 308 9.52 -24.82 -1.17
C ALA A 308 9.14 -23.33 -1.11
N CYS A 309 8.30 -22.91 -2.06
CA CYS A 309 7.94 -21.51 -2.26
C CYS A 309 6.42 -21.30 -2.12
N LEU A 310 6.02 -20.36 -1.26
CA LEU A 310 4.66 -19.84 -1.23
C LEU A 310 4.59 -18.54 -2.02
N LEU A 311 3.89 -18.58 -3.15
CA LEU A 311 3.66 -17.41 -4.01
C LEU A 311 2.23 -16.89 -3.81
N ILE A 312 2.10 -15.62 -3.43
CA ILE A 312 0.83 -14.91 -3.36
C ILE A 312 0.77 -13.86 -4.46
N LEU A 313 -0.29 -13.92 -5.27
CA LEU A 313 -0.65 -12.93 -6.28
C LEU A 313 -1.89 -12.18 -5.80
N ASP A 314 -1.71 -10.94 -5.38
CA ASP A 314 -2.79 -10.08 -4.86
C ASP A 314 -3.35 -9.21 -6.00
N ASN A 315 -4.67 -9.01 -6.01
CA ASN A 315 -5.41 -8.26 -7.04
C ASN A 315 -5.16 -8.76 -8.49
N LEU A 316 -5.07 -10.09 -8.66
CA LEU A 316 -4.85 -10.74 -9.96
C LEU A 316 -5.97 -10.44 -10.98
N GLU A 317 -7.16 -10.04 -10.54
CA GLU A 317 -8.26 -9.63 -11.42
C GLU A 317 -7.89 -8.47 -12.38
N THR A 318 -6.93 -7.63 -12.00
CA THR A 318 -6.52 -6.44 -12.78
C THR A 318 -5.89 -6.79 -14.13
N PRO A 319 -4.87 -7.68 -14.22
CA PRO A 319 -4.36 -8.20 -15.49
C PRO A 319 -5.23 -9.30 -16.11
N TRP A 320 -6.12 -9.93 -15.32
CA TRP A 320 -6.90 -11.10 -15.74
C TRP A 320 -8.17 -10.73 -16.51
N GLU A 321 -8.82 -9.61 -16.20
CA GLU A 321 -10.08 -9.17 -16.82
C GLU A 321 -9.87 -7.99 -17.80
N PRO A 322 -10.01 -8.19 -19.13
CA PRO A 322 -10.13 -7.08 -20.07
C PRO A 322 -11.33 -6.19 -19.69
N LEU A 323 -11.17 -4.87 -19.82
CA LEU A 323 -12.16 -3.83 -19.46
C LEU A 323 -13.59 -4.08 -19.96
N GLU A 324 -13.75 -4.84 -21.05
CA GLU A 324 -15.04 -5.15 -21.69
C GLU A 324 -15.83 -6.28 -21.02
N SER A 325 -15.23 -7.03 -20.09
CA SER A 325 -15.84 -8.22 -19.44
C SER A 325 -16.36 -7.98 -18.01
N ARG A 326 -16.40 -6.72 -17.53
CA ARG A 326 -16.88 -6.36 -16.18
C ARG A 326 -18.38 -6.60 -15.93
N VAL A 327 -19.07 -7.28 -16.83
CA VAL A 327 -20.47 -7.68 -16.71
C VAL A 327 -20.51 -9.22 -16.87
N MET A 328 -20.69 -9.90 -15.74
CA MET A 328 -20.90 -11.35 -15.57
C MET A 328 -19.67 -12.27 -15.58
N SER A 329 -19.29 -12.70 -14.36
CA SER A 329 -18.91 -14.07 -13.96
C SER A 329 -17.97 -14.91 -14.85
N GLN A 330 -16.85 -15.29 -14.20
CA GLN A 330 -16.13 -16.59 -14.22
C GLN A 330 -15.07 -16.91 -15.30
N LEU A 331 -13.91 -17.35 -14.76
CA LEU A 331 -12.90 -18.32 -15.27
C LEU A 331 -11.84 -17.89 -16.30
N GLY A 332 -10.58 -18.31 -16.01
CA GLY A 332 -9.77 -18.92 -17.06
C GLY A 332 -8.22 -18.88 -17.01
N LEU A 333 -7.50 -19.06 -15.90
CA LEU A 333 -6.01 -19.04 -15.80
C LEU A 333 -5.22 -19.62 -17.02
N LEU A 334 -4.07 -19.01 -17.35
CA LEU A 334 -3.05 -19.47 -18.33
C LEU A 334 -1.73 -19.75 -17.57
N PHE A 335 -0.91 -20.82 -17.70
CA PHE A 335 -0.63 -21.87 -18.70
C PHE A 335 -0.13 -23.18 -17.98
N PRO A 336 0.51 -24.19 -18.64
CA PRO A 336 -0.07 -25.41 -19.21
C PRO A 336 0.40 -26.73 -18.55
N SER A 337 -0.32 -27.82 -18.88
CA SER A 337 0.03 -29.25 -18.73
C SER A 337 -0.20 -29.91 -17.36
N CYS A 338 -1.45 -30.28 -17.08
CA CYS A 338 -1.89 -31.68 -16.92
C CYS A 338 -3.37 -31.71 -16.50
N ASP A 339 -4.07 -32.74 -16.99
CA ASP A 339 -5.49 -33.04 -16.91
C ASP A 339 -6.17 -32.92 -15.54
N LEU A 340 -7.52 -32.90 -15.61
CA LEU A 340 -8.56 -33.14 -14.58
C LEU A 340 -9.24 -31.84 -14.11
N SER A 341 -10.42 -31.47 -14.62
CA SER A 341 -11.73 -31.99 -14.19
C SER A 341 -11.77 -32.46 -12.72
N ALA A 342 -11.67 -31.51 -11.78
CA ALA A 342 -12.26 -31.61 -10.43
C ALA A 342 -12.00 -30.30 -9.67
N ASP A 343 -12.87 -29.31 -9.87
CA ASP A 343 -12.86 -28.07 -9.08
C ASP A 343 -13.34 -28.36 -7.65
N HIS A 344 -12.56 -27.93 -6.65
CA HIS A 344 -13.02 -27.84 -5.26
C HIS A 344 -13.25 -26.36 -4.92
N HIS A 345 -14.52 -25.96 -4.95
CA HIS A 345 -14.98 -24.67 -4.44
C HIS A 345 -15.22 -24.76 -2.93
N VAL A 346 -14.70 -23.80 -2.17
CA VAL A 346 -15.15 -23.57 -0.80
C VAL A 346 -16.25 -22.51 -0.86
N THR A 347 -17.50 -22.97 -0.86
CA THR A 347 -18.68 -22.15 -0.54
C THR A 347 -19.32 -22.69 0.73
N GLU A 348 -19.96 -21.80 1.49
CA GLU A 348 -20.76 -22.14 2.67
C GLU A 348 -21.76 -23.27 2.36
N ASP A 349 -21.95 -24.12 3.37
CA ASP A 349 -22.84 -25.28 3.49
C ASP A 349 -22.41 -26.66 2.94
N ALA A 350 -22.49 -27.62 3.88
CA ALA A 350 -22.43 -29.09 3.78
C ALA A 350 -21.04 -29.79 3.77
N LEU A 351 -20.69 -30.32 4.94
CA LEU A 351 -19.68 -31.37 5.19
C LEU A 351 -20.11 -32.72 4.59
N GLN A 352 -19.33 -33.33 3.69
CA GLN A 352 -19.04 -34.79 3.66
C GLN A 352 -17.73 -35.09 2.88
N PRO A 353 -16.95 -36.13 3.25
CA PRO A 353 -15.68 -36.48 2.60
C PRO A 353 -15.85 -37.44 1.41
N LEU A 354 -14.99 -37.36 0.40
CA LEU A 354 -14.87 -38.37 -0.66
C LEU A 354 -13.51 -39.09 -0.56
N ASP A 355 -13.57 -40.42 -0.74
CA ASP A 355 -12.54 -41.44 -0.46
C ASP A 355 -11.25 -41.31 -1.29
N PRO A 356 -10.13 -41.94 -0.83
CA PRO A 356 -8.83 -41.86 -1.48
C PRO A 356 -8.55 -43.01 -2.48
N ASP A 357 -7.71 -42.68 -3.48
CA ASP A 357 -6.87 -43.54 -4.35
C ASP A 357 -7.40 -44.02 -5.74
N PRO A 358 -6.50 -44.25 -6.74
CA PRO A 358 -6.70 -43.81 -8.13
C PRO A 358 -6.72 -44.97 -9.15
N GLN A 359 -7.22 -44.71 -10.37
CA GLN A 359 -7.10 -45.62 -11.52
C GLN A 359 -6.68 -44.83 -12.78
N PRO A 360 -5.91 -45.45 -13.73
CA PRO A 360 -5.13 -44.74 -14.73
C PRO A 360 -5.88 -44.46 -16.05
N LEU A 361 -5.51 -43.36 -16.70
CA LEU A 361 -5.98 -42.91 -18.01
C LEU A 361 -5.68 -43.91 -19.14
N HIS A 362 -6.70 -44.57 -19.68
CA HIS A 362 -6.76 -45.02 -21.08
C HIS A 362 -8.19 -45.40 -21.50
N SER A 363 -9.03 -44.41 -21.79
CA SER A 363 -10.13 -44.48 -22.76
C SER A 363 -11.08 -43.29 -22.56
N ILE A 364 -11.19 -42.41 -23.56
CA ILE A 364 -12.45 -41.90 -24.14
C ILE A 364 -12.01 -40.89 -25.22
N LEU A 365 -11.65 -41.43 -26.39
CA LEU A 365 -11.95 -40.78 -27.66
C LEU A 365 -13.35 -41.27 -28.04
N LYS A 366 -14.33 -40.36 -28.15
CA LYS A 366 -15.30 -40.26 -29.27
C LYS A 366 -16.52 -39.38 -28.93
N HIS A 367 -16.77 -38.45 -29.87
CA HIS A 367 -18.05 -37.85 -30.29
C HIS A 367 -18.55 -36.57 -29.58
N HIS A 368 -18.12 -35.42 -30.12
CA HIS A 368 -18.95 -34.21 -30.14
C HIS A 368 -19.89 -34.23 -31.37
N PRO A 369 -21.18 -33.84 -31.24
CA PRO A 369 -22.03 -33.47 -32.37
C PRO A 369 -21.75 -32.01 -32.81
N PRO A 370 -21.98 -31.65 -34.09
CA PRO A 370 -21.66 -30.33 -34.63
C PRO A 370 -22.63 -29.22 -34.17
N GLN A 371 -22.10 -28.00 -33.96
CA GLN A 371 -22.84 -26.79 -33.59
C GLN A 371 -23.25 -25.97 -34.85
N PRO A 372 -24.36 -25.21 -34.78
CA PRO A 372 -25.15 -24.82 -35.95
C PRO A 372 -24.78 -23.45 -36.57
N TRP A 373 -23.54 -23.29 -37.03
CA TRP A 373 -23.15 -22.12 -37.82
C TRP A 373 -22.26 -22.43 -39.03
N GLU A 374 -22.08 -23.71 -39.36
CA GLU A 374 -21.52 -24.14 -40.65
C GLU A 374 -22.65 -24.45 -41.65
N GLN A 375 -23.20 -23.42 -42.31
CA GLN A 375 -23.72 -23.59 -43.67
C GLN A 375 -23.37 -22.38 -44.54
N PRO A 376 -22.85 -22.60 -45.76
CA PRO A 376 -22.57 -21.53 -46.71
C PRO A 376 -23.85 -21.06 -47.41
N LEU A 377 -23.81 -19.80 -47.83
CA LEU A 377 -24.80 -19.10 -48.65
C LEU A 377 -25.13 -19.85 -49.95
N GLU A 378 -26.41 -20.06 -50.20
CA GLU A 378 -27.02 -20.04 -51.55
C GLU A 378 -28.06 -18.92 -51.63
#